data_AF-A0A7G3GDI9-F1
#
_entry.id   AF-A0A7G3GDI9-F1
#
_cell.length_a   1.000
_cell.length_b   1.000
_cell.length_c   1.000
_cell.angle_alpha   90.00
_cell.angle_beta   90.00
_cell.angle_gamma   90.00
#
_symmetry.space_group_name_H-M   'P 1'
#
loop_
_entity.id
_entity.type
_entity.pdbx_description
1 polymer ?
#
loop_
_entity_poly.entity_id
_entity_poly.type
_entity_poly.pdbx_seq_one_letter_code
_entity_poly.pdbx_strand_id
1 'polypeptide(L)'
;MTAAQQVLVALGLSSSTDASVLGGLSKQLAATALLKTEREATKAEVLKSKQLGKDLTNLIANALTRQGMPAKVALCEAKAAFAQARLKLLNSQDWQTIETKFKHGNHDYVSTLVPASKMKLGKHDVFPVNYDNKGVCCASTKDTTHAANLWTSEIREDGGQVLYKGVRHAILSPYGLADSPKERQQGTLNRAREVVTAALFSKQEILQRALKGEEVSLRLTSSSLVTPGTGGEGKMLDDQITAWRTLSEQQQPISMDVRNESGELCTVKLNLEVAAFNFGVNEAALTLKFGQEQSDKYNLVAMRQLLGNNLSLDAKTEGWVGEYLKDNPNNQARVQELVHQLKAIWADKSHHRDGGEPYQAAQRVAMLAFEIGAVSCFNCKSGKDRTGMLDAELKREAIAQHQGRGLNQPGSPLEDVDRSLLQQVLMNGGNLEIQKYNTGAPGNKVMKSLPFMNLSYAKRIGNPEVWMQTQGLSSIVKS
;
A
#
# COMPACT_ATOMS: atom_id res chain seq x y z
N MET A 1 21.64 8.91 11.15
CA MET A 1 22.61 9.94 11.59
C MET A 1 22.21 11.32 11.08
N THR A 2 21.98 11.50 9.77
CA THR A 2 21.52 12.76 9.16
C THR A 2 20.34 13.42 9.89
N ALA A 3 19.28 12.67 10.20
CA ALA A 3 18.14 13.22 10.94
C ALA A 3 18.52 13.72 12.35
N ALA A 4 19.43 13.04 13.06
CA ALA A 4 19.88 13.47 14.39
C ALA A 4 20.73 14.74 14.31
N GLN A 5 21.57 14.84 13.29
CA GLN A 5 22.34 16.07 13.00
C GLN A 5 21.39 17.25 12.72
N GLN A 6 20.35 17.06 11.90
CA GLN A 6 19.35 18.09 11.63
C GLN A 6 18.64 18.57 12.89
N VAL A 7 18.34 17.67 13.84
CA VAL A 7 17.77 18.06 15.14
C VAL A 7 18.73 18.94 15.92
N LEU A 8 20.00 18.54 16.06
CA LEU A 8 20.99 19.35 16.78
C LEU A 8 21.15 20.74 16.15
N VAL A 9 21.18 20.82 14.81
CA VAL A 9 21.23 22.10 14.08
C VAL A 9 20.01 22.96 14.38
N ALA A 10 18.79 22.38 14.33
CA ALA A 10 17.55 23.11 14.60
C ALA A 10 17.45 23.62 16.05
N LEU A 11 18.12 22.95 16.99
CA LEU A 11 18.23 23.37 18.39
C LEU A 11 19.32 24.43 18.63
N GLY A 12 19.95 24.98 17.58
CA GLY A 12 21.03 25.95 17.70
C GLY A 12 22.38 25.35 18.09
N LEU A 13 22.52 24.02 18.03
CA LEU A 13 23.74 23.28 18.38
C LEU A 13 24.55 22.88 17.15
N SER A 14 24.47 23.67 16.07
CA SER A 14 25.14 23.39 14.79
C SER A 14 26.67 23.36 14.90
N SER A 15 27.24 24.17 15.78
CA SER A 15 28.69 24.21 16.09
C SER A 15 29.12 23.20 17.15
N SER A 16 28.20 22.39 17.70
CA SER A 16 28.55 21.39 18.70
C SER A 16 29.42 20.28 18.11
N THR A 17 30.34 19.76 18.92
CA THR A 17 31.17 18.59 18.57
C THR A 17 30.30 17.43 18.09
N ASP A 18 29.15 17.20 18.73
CA ASP A 18 28.22 16.12 18.38
C ASP A 18 27.64 16.29 16.97
N ALA A 19 27.23 17.51 16.59
CA ALA A 19 26.69 17.78 15.25
C ALA A 19 27.77 17.59 14.16
N SER A 20 29.01 18.02 14.44
CA SER A 20 30.15 17.83 13.54
C SER A 20 30.51 16.35 13.35
N VAL A 21 30.63 15.61 14.46
CA VAL A 21 30.94 14.17 14.45
C VAL A 21 29.86 13.37 13.72
N LEU A 22 28.57 13.65 13.96
CA LEU A 22 27.48 12.98 13.23
C LEU A 22 27.54 13.25 11.72
N GLY A 23 27.89 14.47 11.32
CA GLY A 23 28.11 14.82 9.92
C GLY A 23 29.26 14.02 9.31
N GLY A 24 30.39 13.93 10.02
CA GLY A 24 31.56 13.14 9.61
C GLY A 24 31.24 11.66 9.46
N LEU A 25 30.61 11.06 10.47
CA LEU A 25 30.21 9.64 10.45
C LEU A 25 29.21 9.34 9.32
N SER A 26 28.25 10.24 9.07
CA SER A 26 27.30 10.07 7.97
C SER A 26 28.00 10.07 6.62
N LYS A 27 29.01 10.92 6.41
CA LYS A 27 29.81 10.95 5.17
C LYS A 27 30.70 9.71 5.05
N GLN A 28 31.32 9.27 6.14
CA GLN A 28 32.13 8.05 6.16
C GLN A 28 31.31 6.80 5.82
N LEU A 29 30.08 6.68 6.36
CA LEU A 29 29.19 5.57 6.01
C LEU A 29 28.83 5.56 4.53
N ALA A 30 28.50 6.73 3.96
CA ALA A 30 28.22 6.85 2.53
C ALA A 30 29.43 6.47 1.66
N ALA A 31 30.62 6.95 2.03
CA ALA A 31 31.86 6.60 1.31
C ALA A 31 32.20 5.10 1.43
N THR A 32 32.02 4.51 2.61
CA THR A 32 32.30 3.09 2.83
C THR A 32 31.37 2.18 2.01
N ALA A 33 30.11 2.58 1.85
CA ALA A 33 29.14 1.84 1.04
C ALA A 33 29.53 1.80 -0.46
N LEU A 34 30.28 2.80 -0.95
CA LEU A 34 30.76 2.83 -2.34
C LEU A 34 32.05 2.03 -2.57
N LEU A 35 32.83 1.80 -1.51
CA LEU A 35 34.17 1.21 -1.60
C LEU A 35 34.24 -0.27 -1.22
N LYS A 36 33.22 -0.79 -0.54
CA LYS A 36 33.18 -2.19 -0.10
C LYS A 36 32.19 -2.99 -0.93
N THR A 37 32.58 -4.22 -1.25
CA THR A 37 31.66 -5.23 -1.81
C THR A 37 30.53 -5.50 -0.82
N GLU A 38 29.31 -5.54 -1.33
CA GLU A 38 28.15 -5.91 -0.52
C GLU A 38 28.30 -7.35 -0.01
N ARG A 39 27.93 -7.57 1.25
CA ARG A 39 27.85 -8.88 1.88
C ARG A 39 26.70 -8.92 2.87
N GLU A 40 26.31 -10.12 3.27
CA GLU A 40 25.37 -10.27 4.38
C GLU A 40 25.91 -9.62 5.67
N ALA A 41 25.03 -8.89 6.34
CA ALA A 41 25.33 -8.30 7.63
C ALA A 41 25.38 -9.40 8.71
N THR A 42 26.40 -9.37 9.56
CA THR A 42 26.50 -10.26 10.70
C THR A 42 25.41 -9.96 11.74
N LYS A 43 25.06 -10.94 12.57
CA LYS A 43 24.10 -10.75 13.68
C LYS A 43 24.50 -9.58 14.59
N ALA A 44 25.79 -9.39 14.84
CA ALA A 44 26.31 -8.29 15.65
C ALA A 44 26.08 -6.91 14.99
N GLU A 45 26.28 -6.79 13.67
CA GLU A 45 26.01 -5.57 12.92
C GLU A 45 24.52 -5.23 12.91
N VAL A 46 23.65 -6.22 12.72
CA VAL A 46 22.20 -6.07 12.80
C VAL A 46 21.76 -5.58 14.19
N LEU A 47 22.29 -6.17 15.27
CA LEU A 47 21.99 -5.76 16.64
C LEU A 47 22.44 -4.32 16.92
N LYS A 48 23.66 -3.95 16.50
CA LYS A 48 24.14 -2.56 16.63
C LYS A 48 23.27 -1.58 15.84
N SER A 49 22.84 -1.95 14.64
CA SER A 49 21.94 -1.12 13.83
C SER A 49 20.56 -0.93 14.50
N LYS A 50 20.03 -1.95 15.19
CA LYS A 50 18.78 -1.82 15.96
C LYS A 50 18.91 -0.84 17.13
N GLN A 51 20.08 -0.78 17.74
CA GLN A 51 20.37 0.07 18.90
C GLN A 51 20.66 1.53 18.50
N LEU A 52 21.19 1.77 17.29
CA LEU A 52 21.59 3.09 16.79
C LEU A 52 20.50 4.17 16.94
N GLY A 53 19.24 3.85 16.68
CA GLY A 53 18.14 4.82 16.83
C GLY A 53 17.97 5.32 18.28
N LYS A 54 18.15 4.42 19.26
CA LYS A 54 18.10 4.77 20.68
C LYS A 54 19.34 5.58 21.07
N ASP A 55 20.51 5.22 20.56
CA ASP A 55 21.75 5.95 20.85
C ASP A 55 21.71 7.38 20.31
N LEU A 56 21.22 7.57 19.08
CA LEU A 56 21.03 8.90 18.49
C LEU A 56 20.01 9.74 19.27
N THR A 57 18.92 9.11 19.75
CA THR A 57 17.93 9.80 20.59
C THR A 57 18.54 10.24 21.92
N ASN A 58 19.30 9.36 22.57
CA ASN A 58 19.97 9.68 23.83
C ASN A 58 21.02 10.78 23.66
N LEU A 59 21.75 10.79 22.55
CA LEU A 59 22.71 11.84 22.21
C LEU A 59 22.03 13.22 22.12
N ILE A 60 20.88 13.30 21.44
CA ILE A 60 20.08 14.53 21.39
C ILE A 60 19.57 14.93 22.79
N ALA A 61 19.06 13.97 23.56
CA ALA A 61 18.55 14.23 24.92
C ALA A 61 19.66 14.76 25.86
N ASN A 62 20.86 14.21 25.77
CA ASN A 62 22.02 14.68 26.53
C ASN A 62 22.41 16.11 26.12
N ALA A 63 22.34 16.42 24.82
CA ALA A 63 22.60 17.76 24.32
C ALA A 63 21.60 18.79 24.89
N LEU A 64 20.31 18.46 24.93
CA LEU A 64 19.28 19.27 25.57
C LEU A 64 19.47 19.40 27.10
N THR A 65 19.90 18.32 27.76
CA THR A 65 20.16 18.33 29.20
C THR A 65 21.31 19.26 29.57
N ARG A 66 22.37 19.33 28.73
CA ARG A 66 23.47 20.30 28.90
C ARG A 66 23.02 21.76 28.73
N GLN A 67 21.89 22.00 28.07
CA GLN A 67 21.25 23.32 27.95
C GLN A 67 20.29 23.62 29.13
N GLY A 68 20.30 22.80 30.19
CA GLY A 68 19.50 23.01 31.40
C GLY A 68 18.12 22.33 31.39
N MET A 69 17.78 21.57 30.34
CA MET A 69 16.50 20.87 30.30
C MET A 69 16.50 19.64 31.24
N PRO A 70 15.45 19.41 32.05
CA PRO A 70 15.34 18.21 32.87
C PRO A 70 15.39 16.93 32.03
N ALA A 71 16.14 15.92 32.47
CA ALA A 71 16.45 14.72 31.67
C ALA A 71 15.22 14.00 31.08
N LYS A 72 14.12 13.88 31.85
CA LYS A 72 12.87 13.24 31.38
C LYS A 72 12.21 14.05 30.25
N VAL A 73 12.21 15.37 30.37
CA VAL A 73 11.67 16.29 29.36
C VAL A 73 12.55 16.26 28.12
N ALA A 74 13.88 16.32 28.29
CA ALA A 74 14.86 16.23 27.21
C ALA A 74 14.73 14.94 26.41
N LEU A 75 14.49 13.81 27.06
CA LEU A 75 14.27 12.54 26.36
C LEU A 75 12.96 12.52 25.57
N CYS A 76 11.89 13.14 26.09
CA CYS A 76 10.62 13.25 25.37
C CYS A 76 10.77 14.12 24.12
N GLU A 77 11.39 15.29 24.28
CA GLU A 77 11.65 16.24 23.21
C GLU A 77 12.57 15.63 22.14
N ALA A 78 13.65 14.97 22.55
CA ALA A 78 14.56 14.28 21.64
C ALA A 78 13.86 13.21 20.79
N LYS A 79 12.94 12.43 21.37
CA LYS A 79 12.14 11.43 20.64
C LYS A 79 11.24 12.10 19.60
N ALA A 80 10.53 13.16 20.00
CA ALA A 80 9.63 13.89 19.12
C ALA A 80 10.39 14.56 17.97
N ALA A 81 11.44 15.32 18.29
CA ALA A 81 12.27 16.02 17.30
C ALA A 81 12.96 15.04 16.34
N PHE A 82 13.50 13.92 16.85
CA PHE A 82 14.12 12.90 15.99
C PHE A 82 13.12 12.22 15.06
N ALA A 83 11.92 11.89 15.56
CA ALA A 83 10.85 11.34 14.73
C ALA A 83 10.42 12.34 13.64
N GLN A 84 10.25 13.61 13.98
CA GLN A 84 9.89 14.67 13.04
C GLN A 84 10.97 14.91 11.98
N ALA A 85 12.25 14.94 12.38
CA ALA A 85 13.36 15.08 11.44
C ALA A 85 13.47 13.88 10.49
N ARG A 86 13.27 12.65 10.97
CA ARG A 86 13.21 11.45 10.12
C ARG A 86 12.06 11.54 9.11
N LEU A 87 10.87 11.95 9.56
CA LEU A 87 9.71 12.13 8.69
C LEU A 87 9.99 13.17 7.60
N LYS A 88 10.53 14.35 7.99
CA LYS A 88 10.90 15.40 7.05
C LYS A 88 11.93 14.92 6.03
N LEU A 89 12.94 14.16 6.49
CA LEU A 89 13.96 13.60 5.61
C LEU A 89 13.35 12.64 4.58
N LEU A 90 12.46 11.73 5.00
CA LEU A 90 11.80 10.77 4.09
C LEU A 90 10.90 11.47 3.07
N ASN A 91 10.09 12.45 3.52
CA ASN A 91 9.17 13.18 2.64
C ASN A 91 9.88 14.27 1.80
N SER A 92 11.14 14.58 2.08
CA SER A 92 11.92 15.51 1.26
C SER A 92 12.55 14.86 0.02
N GLN A 93 12.52 13.53 -0.07
CA GLN A 93 13.08 12.80 -1.19
C GLN A 93 12.15 12.86 -2.38
N ASP A 94 12.72 13.02 -3.58
CA ASP A 94 11.99 12.83 -4.81
C ASP A 94 11.62 11.35 -4.95
N TRP A 95 10.32 11.07 -5.07
CA TRP A 95 9.83 9.73 -5.33
C TRP A 95 9.77 9.53 -6.84
N GLN A 96 10.54 8.59 -7.35
CA GLN A 96 10.58 8.26 -8.78
C GLN A 96 9.63 7.11 -9.10
N THR A 97 9.19 7.06 -10.36
CA THR A 97 8.59 5.84 -10.91
C THR A 97 9.58 4.69 -10.75
N ILE A 98 9.12 3.57 -10.20
CA ILE A 98 9.90 2.35 -10.10
C ILE A 98 9.50 1.49 -11.29
N GLU A 99 10.46 1.17 -12.13
CA GLU A 99 10.31 0.20 -13.21
C GLU A 99 11.31 -0.92 -13.00
N THR A 100 10.81 -2.15 -13.02
CA THR A 100 11.61 -3.37 -12.87
C THR A 100 11.22 -4.37 -13.94
N LYS A 101 12.19 -5.19 -14.36
CA LYS A 101 11.99 -6.23 -15.37
C LYS A 101 12.44 -7.57 -14.84
N PHE A 102 11.71 -8.63 -15.18
CA PHE A 102 12.12 -10.00 -14.87
C PHE A 102 11.56 -10.99 -15.89
N LYS A 103 12.22 -12.14 -16.01
CA LYS A 103 11.82 -13.24 -16.88
C LYS A 103 11.13 -14.33 -16.09
N HIS A 104 10.14 -14.96 -16.69
CA HIS A 104 9.56 -16.20 -16.19
C HIS A 104 9.00 -17.03 -17.33
N GLY A 105 9.45 -18.29 -17.46
CA GLY A 105 9.21 -19.08 -18.66
C GLY A 105 9.86 -18.42 -19.89
N ASN A 106 9.11 -18.29 -20.98
CA ASN A 106 9.58 -17.68 -22.23
C ASN A 106 9.18 -16.20 -22.39
N HIS A 107 8.75 -15.54 -21.31
CA HIS A 107 8.23 -14.17 -21.35
C HIS A 107 9.04 -13.22 -20.48
N ASP A 108 9.12 -11.98 -20.95
CA ASP A 108 9.66 -10.82 -20.22
C ASP A 108 8.49 -10.00 -19.65
N TYR A 109 8.58 -9.64 -18.37
CA TYR A 109 7.56 -8.85 -17.69
C TYR A 109 8.15 -7.55 -17.15
N VAL A 110 7.34 -6.49 -17.21
CA VAL A 110 7.68 -5.16 -16.68
C VAL A 110 6.69 -4.80 -15.58
N SER A 111 7.19 -4.59 -14.37
CA SER A 111 6.40 -4.01 -13.28
C SER A 111 6.68 -2.53 -13.18
N THR A 112 5.62 -1.73 -13.15
CA THR A 112 5.70 -0.27 -13.03
C THR A 112 4.91 0.20 -11.82
N LEU A 113 5.55 0.96 -10.92
CA LEU A 113 4.91 1.64 -9.79
C LEU A 113 5.11 3.14 -9.95
N VAL A 114 4.00 3.87 -10.12
CA VAL A 114 4.02 5.33 -10.29
C VAL A 114 3.54 5.98 -8.99
N PRO A 115 4.37 6.76 -8.29
CA PRO A 115 3.93 7.48 -7.10
C PRO A 115 3.02 8.63 -7.47
N ALA A 116 2.18 9.10 -6.54
CA ALA A 116 1.27 10.23 -6.76
C ALA A 116 1.95 11.43 -7.43
N SER A 117 3.15 11.79 -6.99
CA SER A 117 3.91 12.92 -7.56
C SER A 117 4.38 12.76 -9.01
N LYS A 118 4.25 11.57 -9.59
CA LYS A 118 4.54 11.25 -10.99
C LYS A 118 3.29 10.89 -11.79
N MET A 119 2.10 10.92 -11.18
CA MET A 119 0.82 10.84 -11.88
C MET A 119 0.57 12.19 -12.56
N LYS A 120 1.20 12.42 -13.72
CA LYS A 120 1.27 13.72 -14.37
C LYS A 120 0.53 13.76 -15.68
N LEU A 121 -0.09 14.91 -15.95
CA LEU A 121 -0.45 15.37 -17.29
C LEU A 121 0.52 16.51 -17.64
N GLY A 122 1.30 16.35 -18.71
CA GLY A 122 2.39 17.26 -19.01
C GLY A 122 3.43 17.29 -17.87
N LYS A 123 3.67 18.48 -17.29
CA LYS A 123 4.69 18.69 -16.25
C LYS A 123 4.14 18.62 -14.81
N HIS A 124 2.82 18.68 -14.65
CA HIS A 124 2.15 18.82 -13.36
C HIS A 124 1.51 17.51 -12.94
N ASP A 125 1.53 17.21 -11.64
CA ASP A 125 0.74 16.10 -11.11
C ASP A 125 -0.76 16.44 -11.17
N VAL A 126 -1.61 15.42 -11.20
CA VAL A 126 -3.06 15.59 -11.44
C VAL A 126 -3.82 16.11 -10.21
N PHE A 127 -3.16 16.33 -9.08
CA PHE A 127 -3.83 16.57 -7.80
C PHE A 127 -4.08 18.07 -7.54
N PRO A 128 -5.15 18.42 -6.79
CA PRO A 128 -5.43 19.80 -6.41
C PRO A 128 -4.28 20.48 -5.67
N VAL A 129 -3.63 19.74 -4.77
CA VAL A 129 -2.40 20.17 -4.09
C VAL A 129 -1.26 19.34 -4.67
N ASN A 130 -0.22 20.01 -5.17
CA ASN A 130 0.91 19.33 -5.79
C ASN A 130 1.71 18.56 -4.74
N TYR A 131 2.29 17.44 -5.18
CA TYR A 131 3.26 16.69 -4.39
C TYR A 131 4.71 17.19 -4.58
N ASP A 132 4.95 18.11 -5.52
CA ASP A 132 6.26 18.69 -5.83
C ASP A 132 7.35 17.64 -6.09
N ASN A 133 7.03 16.58 -6.83
CA ASN A 133 7.89 15.39 -7.07
C ASN A 133 8.27 14.57 -5.83
N LYS A 134 7.83 14.95 -4.63
CA LYS A 134 8.10 14.25 -3.37
C LYS A 134 7.05 13.18 -3.11
N GLY A 135 7.21 12.41 -2.04
CA GLY A 135 6.15 11.53 -1.57
C GLY A 135 5.81 11.72 -0.11
N VAL A 136 4.71 11.09 0.27
CA VAL A 136 4.18 11.14 1.64
C VAL A 136 4.34 9.75 2.23
N CYS A 137 5.39 9.55 3.02
CA CYS A 137 5.68 8.23 3.58
C CYS A 137 4.64 7.82 4.63
N CYS A 138 4.57 6.52 4.90
CA CYS A 138 3.60 5.92 5.82
C CYS A 138 3.69 6.44 7.28
N ALA A 139 4.78 7.10 7.66
CA ALA A 139 4.92 7.73 8.98
C ALA A 139 4.19 9.11 9.07
N SER A 140 3.67 9.63 7.95
CA SER A 140 2.86 10.86 7.85
C SER A 140 1.44 10.64 8.38
N THR A 141 1.33 10.15 9.61
CA THR A 141 0.07 9.69 10.22
C THR A 141 -0.89 10.84 10.55
N LYS A 142 -0.42 12.09 10.50
CA LYS A 142 -1.18 13.31 10.77
C LYS A 142 -1.53 14.12 9.52
N ASP A 143 -1.03 13.74 8.35
CA ASP A 143 -1.21 14.53 7.13
C ASP A 143 -2.70 14.55 6.73
N THR A 144 -3.31 15.72 6.58
CA THR A 144 -4.74 15.84 6.22
C THR A 144 -4.94 16.24 4.76
N THR A 145 -3.86 16.44 4.02
CA THR A 145 -3.88 16.88 2.63
C THR A 145 -3.72 15.67 1.72
N HIS A 146 -2.63 14.93 1.91
CA HIS A 146 -2.19 13.91 0.98
C HIS A 146 -2.39 12.49 1.50
N ALA A 147 -2.79 11.59 0.61
CA ALA A 147 -2.84 10.16 0.85
C ALA A 147 -1.42 9.62 1.03
N ALA A 148 -1.15 9.08 2.22
CA ALA A 148 0.15 8.50 2.49
C ALA A 148 0.38 7.24 1.63
N ASN A 149 1.58 7.13 1.08
CA ASN A 149 2.05 5.99 0.30
C ASN A 149 1.13 5.64 -0.89
N LEU A 150 0.66 6.66 -1.62
CA LEU A 150 -0.20 6.52 -2.79
C LEU A 150 0.60 6.22 -4.06
N TRP A 151 0.28 5.11 -4.72
CA TRP A 151 0.89 4.68 -6.00
C TRP A 151 -0.15 4.01 -6.90
N THR A 152 0.07 4.05 -8.22
CA THR A 152 -0.49 3.03 -9.12
C THR A 152 0.50 1.89 -9.27
N SER A 153 0.02 0.65 -9.35
CA SER A 153 0.80 -0.55 -9.62
C SER A 153 0.31 -1.21 -10.90
N GLU A 154 1.25 -1.53 -11.79
CA GLU A 154 0.99 -2.16 -13.07
C GLU A 154 1.97 -3.32 -13.30
N ILE A 155 1.48 -4.37 -13.95
CA ILE A 155 2.29 -5.44 -14.51
C ILE A 155 1.83 -5.70 -15.94
N ARG A 156 2.79 -5.81 -16.85
CA ARG A 156 2.58 -6.05 -18.27
C ARG A 156 3.60 -7.03 -18.81
N GLU A 157 3.26 -7.68 -19.91
CA GLU A 157 4.27 -8.30 -20.77
C GLU A 157 5.09 -7.20 -21.46
N ASP A 158 6.41 -7.38 -21.57
CA ASP A 158 7.29 -6.38 -22.22
C ASP A 158 6.90 -6.22 -23.69
N GLY A 159 6.66 -4.97 -24.12
CA GLY A 159 6.08 -4.67 -25.43
C GLY A 159 4.63 -5.11 -25.63
N GLY A 160 4.04 -5.84 -24.69
CA GLY A 160 2.70 -6.42 -24.75
C GLY A 160 1.67 -5.67 -23.91
N GLN A 161 0.57 -6.38 -23.62
CA GLN A 161 -0.62 -5.87 -22.92
C GLN A 161 -0.42 -5.72 -21.41
N VAL A 162 -1.20 -4.83 -20.80
CA VAL A 162 -1.33 -4.74 -19.33
C VAL A 162 -2.07 -5.97 -18.83
N LEU A 163 -1.46 -6.70 -17.89
CA LEU A 163 -2.03 -7.91 -17.30
C LEU A 163 -2.83 -7.60 -16.03
N TYR A 164 -2.40 -6.58 -15.27
CA TYR A 164 -3.13 -6.06 -14.13
C TYR A 164 -2.71 -4.63 -13.83
N LYS A 165 -3.66 -3.81 -13.36
CA LYS A 165 -3.42 -2.45 -12.88
C LYS A 165 -4.33 -2.11 -11.69
N GLY A 166 -3.77 -1.48 -10.67
CA GLY A 166 -4.51 -1.03 -9.48
C GLY A 166 -3.88 0.18 -8.79
N VAL A 167 -4.58 0.70 -7.78
CA VAL A 167 -4.13 1.80 -6.94
C VAL A 167 -3.86 1.27 -5.53
N ARG A 168 -2.71 1.59 -4.96
CA ARG A 168 -2.33 1.19 -3.61
C ARG A 168 -2.05 2.41 -2.75
N HIS A 169 -2.46 2.35 -1.49
CA HIS A 169 -2.29 3.43 -0.53
C HIS A 169 -2.16 2.94 0.92
N ALA A 170 -1.80 3.83 1.84
CA ALA A 170 -1.98 3.60 3.28
C ALA A 170 -3.43 3.90 3.70
N ILE A 171 -3.83 3.49 4.91
CA ILE A 171 -5.20 3.76 5.40
C ILE A 171 -5.50 5.26 5.37
N LEU A 172 -6.71 5.61 4.92
CA LEU A 172 -7.07 7.01 4.68
C LEU A 172 -7.14 7.82 5.98
N SER A 173 -7.45 7.17 7.09
CA SER A 173 -7.51 7.80 8.40
C SER A 173 -6.18 8.48 8.78
N PRO A 174 -6.13 9.81 9.03
CA PRO A 174 -4.98 10.48 9.63
C PRO A 174 -4.95 10.20 11.14
N TYR A 175 -4.75 8.92 11.48
CA TYR A 175 -4.90 8.37 12.82
C TYR A 175 -3.87 8.86 13.85
N GLY A 176 -2.86 9.61 13.41
CA GLY A 176 -1.90 10.27 14.29
C GLY A 176 -2.42 11.56 14.88
N LEU A 177 -3.50 12.14 14.33
CA LEU A 177 -4.17 13.27 14.94
C LEU A 177 -4.77 12.86 16.28
N ALA A 178 -4.77 13.77 17.24
CA ALA A 178 -5.53 13.61 18.47
C ALA A 178 -7.03 13.46 18.13
N ASP A 179 -7.88 13.13 19.11
CA ASP A 179 -9.33 12.99 18.92
C ASP A 179 -10.00 14.34 18.58
N SER A 180 -9.73 14.85 17.38
CA SER A 180 -10.35 15.99 16.70
C SER A 180 -11.13 15.40 15.52
N PRO A 181 -12.40 14.97 15.76
CA PRO A 181 -13.12 14.17 14.77
C PRO A 181 -13.32 14.89 13.45
N LYS A 182 -13.54 16.21 13.48
CA LYS A 182 -13.76 17.02 12.27
C LYS A 182 -12.52 17.08 11.37
N GLU A 183 -11.36 17.41 11.93
CA GLU A 183 -10.10 17.47 11.19
C GLU A 183 -9.72 16.08 10.63
N ARG A 184 -9.89 15.04 11.45
CA ARG A 184 -9.64 13.65 11.05
C ARG A 184 -10.58 13.20 9.93
N GLN A 185 -11.87 13.51 10.02
CA GLN A 185 -12.85 13.19 8.97
C GLN A 185 -12.55 13.94 7.67
N GLN A 186 -12.28 15.24 7.75
CA GLN A 186 -11.92 16.03 6.57
C GLN A 186 -10.63 15.52 5.93
N GLY A 187 -9.60 15.23 6.72
CA GLY A 187 -8.35 14.67 6.21
C GLY A 187 -8.54 13.29 5.57
N THR A 188 -9.39 12.45 6.17
CA THR A 188 -9.75 11.15 5.56
C THR A 188 -10.44 11.34 4.21
N LEU A 189 -11.35 12.31 4.11
CA LEU A 189 -12.07 12.63 2.89
C LEU A 189 -11.15 13.21 1.79
N ASN A 190 -10.20 14.08 2.16
CA ASN A 190 -9.21 14.62 1.22
C ASN A 190 -8.34 13.49 0.64
N ARG A 191 -7.85 12.59 1.50
CA ARG A 191 -7.08 11.42 1.07
C ARG A 191 -7.89 10.47 0.20
N ALA A 192 -9.19 10.30 0.49
CA ALA A 192 -10.10 9.52 -0.34
C ALA A 192 -10.27 10.14 -1.73
N ARG A 193 -10.41 11.47 -1.83
CA ARG A 193 -10.44 12.18 -3.10
C ARG A 193 -9.16 11.97 -3.91
N GLU A 194 -7.98 12.02 -3.31
CA GLU A 194 -6.75 11.73 -4.04
C GLU A 194 -6.68 10.29 -4.56
N VAL A 195 -7.18 9.30 -3.80
CA VAL A 195 -7.28 7.93 -4.34
C VAL A 195 -8.25 7.86 -5.52
N VAL A 196 -9.37 8.60 -5.49
CA VAL A 196 -10.29 8.69 -6.64
C VAL A 196 -9.61 9.38 -7.84
N THR A 197 -8.85 10.45 -7.62
CA THR A 197 -8.07 11.11 -8.68
C THR A 197 -7.02 10.16 -9.27
N ALA A 198 -6.32 9.38 -8.45
CA ALA A 198 -5.37 8.36 -8.92
C ALA A 198 -6.08 7.23 -9.70
N ALA A 199 -7.28 6.84 -9.26
CA ALA A 199 -8.10 5.86 -9.97
C ALA A 199 -8.57 6.39 -11.33
N LEU A 200 -9.00 7.66 -11.41
CA LEU A 200 -9.34 8.31 -12.67
C LEU A 200 -8.11 8.42 -13.60
N PHE A 201 -6.94 8.80 -13.06
CA PHE A 201 -5.67 8.78 -13.79
C PHE A 201 -5.30 7.39 -14.33
N SER A 202 -5.65 6.31 -13.62
CA SER A 202 -5.42 4.96 -14.14
C SER A 202 -6.29 4.61 -15.37
N LYS A 203 -7.33 5.40 -15.65
CA LYS A 203 -8.29 5.24 -16.77
C LYS A 203 -8.23 6.46 -17.70
N GLN A 204 -7.15 6.53 -18.49
CA GLN A 204 -6.82 7.71 -19.31
C GLN A 204 -7.97 8.19 -20.20
N GLU A 205 -8.70 7.29 -20.88
CA GLU A 205 -9.85 7.68 -21.71
C GLU A 205 -10.96 8.35 -20.90
N ILE A 206 -11.26 7.83 -19.70
CA ILE A 206 -12.27 8.39 -18.79
C ILE A 206 -11.80 9.76 -18.28
N LEU A 207 -10.53 9.89 -17.89
CA LEU A 207 -9.95 11.16 -17.47
C LEU A 207 -10.04 12.23 -18.56
N GLN A 208 -9.68 11.90 -19.80
CA GLN A 208 -9.72 12.86 -20.91
C GLN A 208 -11.13 13.35 -21.22
N ARG A 209 -12.14 12.47 -21.13
CA ARG A 209 -13.55 12.86 -21.26
C ARG A 209 -13.98 13.77 -20.11
N ALA A 210 -13.61 13.43 -18.88
CA ALA A 210 -13.91 14.23 -17.70
C ALA A 210 -13.32 15.65 -17.80
N LEU A 211 -12.08 15.78 -18.25
CA LEU A 211 -11.39 17.06 -18.46
C LEU A 211 -12.02 17.92 -19.57
N LYS A 212 -12.75 17.31 -20.51
CA LYS A 212 -13.55 18.01 -21.52
C LYS A 212 -14.91 18.47 -21.00
N GLY A 213 -15.20 18.24 -19.71
CA GLY A 213 -16.46 18.62 -19.07
C GLY A 213 -17.56 17.57 -19.20
N GLU A 214 -17.27 16.39 -19.75
CA GLU A 214 -18.25 15.30 -19.77
C GLU A 214 -18.49 14.76 -18.35
N GLU A 215 -19.73 14.38 -18.08
CA GLU A 215 -20.06 13.56 -16.92
C GLU A 215 -19.58 12.12 -17.19
N VAL A 216 -18.74 11.60 -16.30
CA VAL A 216 -18.15 10.26 -16.44
C VAL A 216 -18.51 9.39 -15.24
N SER A 217 -18.45 8.07 -15.41
CA SER A 217 -18.65 7.11 -14.33
C SER A 217 -17.36 6.40 -13.98
N LEU A 218 -17.12 6.18 -12.68
CA LEU A 218 -15.99 5.43 -12.18
C LEU A 218 -16.45 4.47 -11.08
N ARG A 219 -16.18 3.18 -11.29
CA ARG A 219 -16.34 2.14 -10.28
C ARG A 219 -14.99 1.80 -9.69
N LEU A 220 -14.93 1.70 -8.38
CA LEU A 220 -13.74 1.19 -7.70
C LEU A 220 -14.10 0.22 -6.57
N THR A 221 -13.27 -0.80 -6.40
CA THR A 221 -13.26 -1.60 -5.17
C THR A 221 -12.21 -1.03 -4.23
N SER A 222 -12.49 -0.90 -2.94
CA SER A 222 -11.50 -0.55 -1.92
C SER A 222 -11.28 -1.73 -0.97
N SER A 223 -10.23 -2.53 -1.16
CA SER A 223 -9.90 -3.66 -0.30
C SER A 223 -8.88 -3.27 0.78
N SER A 224 -9.38 -3.00 2.00
CA SER A 224 -8.52 -2.86 3.18
C SER A 224 -8.03 -4.21 3.69
N LEU A 225 -6.83 -4.21 4.28
CA LEU A 225 -6.15 -5.39 4.81
C LEU A 225 -5.88 -5.28 6.32
N VAL A 226 -6.69 -4.46 7.00
CA VAL A 226 -6.53 -4.17 8.42
C VAL A 226 -7.27 -5.19 9.28
N THR A 227 -6.92 -5.25 10.55
CA THR A 227 -7.49 -6.18 11.53
C THR A 227 -8.22 -5.38 12.59
N PRO A 228 -9.52 -5.10 12.40
CA PRO A 228 -10.32 -4.42 13.40
C PRO A 228 -10.28 -5.15 14.75
N GLY A 229 -10.39 -4.42 15.86
CA GLY A 229 -10.27 -5.01 17.21
C GLY A 229 -8.86 -5.09 17.79
N THR A 230 -7.80 -4.78 17.03
CA THR A 230 -6.44 -4.62 17.58
C THR A 230 -5.82 -3.27 17.21
N GLY A 231 -5.09 -2.63 18.14
CA GLY A 231 -4.21 -1.49 17.86
C GLY A 231 -4.87 -0.26 17.20
N GLY A 232 -6.18 -0.07 17.41
CA GLY A 232 -6.97 1.05 16.87
C GLY A 232 -7.35 0.92 15.39
N GLU A 233 -7.01 -0.18 14.71
CA GLU A 233 -7.29 -0.35 13.28
C GLU A 233 -8.80 -0.35 12.93
N GLY A 234 -9.67 -0.71 13.89
CA GLY A 234 -11.13 -0.63 13.70
C GLY A 234 -11.63 0.80 13.44
N LYS A 235 -11.25 1.76 14.29
CA LYS A 235 -11.61 3.18 14.10
C LYS A 235 -11.04 3.74 12.78
N MET A 236 -9.84 3.28 12.39
CA MET A 236 -9.23 3.70 11.12
C MET A 236 -10.02 3.18 9.91
N LEU A 237 -10.50 1.93 10.01
CA LEU A 237 -11.37 1.33 8.99
C LEU A 237 -12.69 2.09 8.91
N ASP A 238 -13.30 2.39 10.06
CA ASP A 238 -14.57 3.13 10.13
C ASP A 238 -14.46 4.49 9.44
N ASP A 239 -13.41 5.27 9.71
CA ASP A 239 -13.20 6.55 9.03
C ASP A 239 -13.11 6.38 7.51
N GLN A 240 -12.34 5.39 7.04
CA GLN A 240 -12.16 5.13 5.61
C GLN A 240 -13.49 4.72 4.95
N ILE A 241 -14.27 3.84 5.58
CA ILE A 241 -15.59 3.45 5.07
C ILE A 241 -16.54 4.65 5.06
N THR A 242 -16.54 5.47 6.11
CA THR A 242 -17.35 6.69 6.15
C THR A 242 -16.96 7.64 5.02
N ALA A 243 -15.67 7.87 4.76
CA ALA A 243 -15.24 8.70 3.65
C ALA A 243 -15.69 8.16 2.29
N TRP A 244 -15.66 6.84 2.09
CA TRP A 244 -16.20 6.22 0.88
C TRP A 244 -17.69 6.45 0.72
N ARG A 245 -18.47 6.20 1.76
CA ARG A 245 -19.92 6.47 1.76
C ARG A 245 -20.22 7.93 1.50
N THR A 246 -19.50 8.85 2.13
CA THR A 246 -19.66 10.29 1.88
C THR A 246 -19.44 10.62 0.40
N LEU A 247 -18.46 10.00 -0.26
CA LEU A 247 -18.21 10.27 -1.68
C LEU A 247 -19.21 9.58 -2.62
N SER A 248 -19.63 8.35 -2.34
CA SER A 248 -20.47 7.55 -3.25
C SER A 248 -21.98 7.62 -3.00
N GLU A 249 -22.41 7.99 -1.79
CA GLU A 249 -23.85 8.03 -1.42
C GLU A 249 -24.43 9.45 -1.39
N GLN A 250 -23.58 10.48 -1.53
CA GLN A 250 -24.04 11.86 -1.74
C GLN A 250 -24.66 12.03 -3.14
N GLN A 251 -25.29 13.19 -3.37
CA GLN A 251 -25.85 13.53 -4.68
C GLN A 251 -24.78 13.43 -5.77
N GLN A 252 -25.06 12.61 -6.79
CA GLN A 252 -24.20 12.41 -7.95
C GLN A 252 -24.68 13.28 -9.13
N PRO A 253 -23.78 13.68 -10.05
CA PRO A 253 -22.34 13.46 -10.02
C PRO A 253 -21.64 14.34 -8.97
N ILE A 254 -20.57 13.83 -8.37
CA ILE A 254 -19.70 14.62 -7.48
C ILE A 254 -18.77 15.51 -8.30
N SER A 255 -18.46 16.69 -7.76
CA SER A 255 -17.45 17.59 -8.33
C SER A 255 -16.09 17.34 -7.70
N MET A 256 -15.07 17.18 -8.53
CA MET A 256 -13.68 17.03 -8.09
C MET A 256 -12.77 17.93 -8.92
N ASP A 257 -11.76 18.53 -8.28
CA ASP A 257 -10.74 19.28 -9.00
C ASP A 257 -9.61 18.35 -9.43
N VAL A 258 -9.19 18.48 -10.69
CA VAL A 258 -8.10 17.72 -11.30
C VAL A 258 -7.27 18.67 -12.13
N ARG A 259 -5.94 18.59 -12.04
CA ARG A 259 -5.07 19.39 -12.91
C ARG A 259 -5.01 18.82 -14.31
N ASN A 260 -5.16 19.68 -15.31
CA ASN A 260 -4.98 19.33 -16.72
C ASN A 260 -3.50 19.41 -17.14
N GLU A 261 -3.21 19.19 -18.43
CA GLU A 261 -1.84 19.23 -18.99
C GLU A 261 -1.13 20.58 -18.83
N SER A 262 -1.89 21.69 -18.83
CA SER A 262 -1.36 23.04 -18.61
C SER A 262 -1.09 23.36 -17.14
N GLY A 263 -1.54 22.51 -16.22
CA GLY A 263 -1.42 22.70 -14.76
C GLY A 263 -2.59 23.45 -14.12
N GLU A 264 -3.59 23.86 -14.91
CA GLU A 264 -4.83 24.49 -14.45
C GLU A 264 -5.74 23.48 -13.75
N LEU A 265 -6.43 23.92 -12.70
CA LEU A 265 -7.44 23.11 -12.03
C LEU A 265 -8.75 23.14 -12.82
N CYS A 266 -9.19 21.96 -13.24
CA CYS A 266 -10.47 21.75 -13.88
C CYS A 266 -11.39 21.00 -12.92
N THR A 267 -12.62 21.50 -12.75
CA THR A 267 -13.66 20.77 -12.02
C THR A 267 -14.28 19.72 -12.95
N VAL A 268 -14.11 18.45 -12.61
CA VAL A 268 -14.70 17.31 -13.32
C VAL A 268 -15.95 16.79 -12.60
N LYS A 269 -16.90 16.25 -13.36
CA LYS A 269 -18.15 15.67 -12.84
C LYS A 269 -18.08 14.15 -12.91
N LEU A 270 -18.21 13.50 -11.76
CA LEU A 270 -17.99 12.07 -11.62
C LEU A 270 -19.16 11.37 -10.92
N ASN A 271 -19.73 10.35 -11.56
CA ASN A 271 -20.57 9.36 -10.90
C ASN A 271 -19.67 8.29 -10.27
N LEU A 272 -19.49 8.34 -8.96
CA LEU A 272 -18.59 7.46 -8.24
C LEU A 272 -19.36 6.34 -7.53
N GLU A 273 -19.03 5.10 -7.84
CA GLU A 273 -19.49 3.95 -7.06
C GLU A 273 -18.30 3.23 -6.39
N VAL A 274 -18.45 2.91 -5.11
CA VAL A 274 -17.40 2.28 -4.30
C VAL A 274 -17.92 1.02 -3.62
N ALA A 275 -17.27 -0.11 -3.89
CA ALA A 275 -17.47 -1.36 -3.14
C ALA A 275 -16.30 -1.53 -2.17
N ALA A 276 -16.54 -1.20 -0.89
CA ALA A 276 -15.50 -1.14 0.13
C ALA A 276 -15.44 -2.41 0.99
N PHE A 277 -14.37 -3.17 0.84
CA PHE A 277 -14.08 -4.42 1.53
C PHE A 277 -13.02 -4.24 2.62
N ASN A 278 -12.99 -5.16 3.60
CA ASN A 278 -11.86 -5.39 4.48
C ASN A 278 -11.60 -6.89 4.68
N PHE A 279 -10.36 -7.34 4.46
CA PHE A 279 -9.92 -8.70 4.71
C PHE A 279 -8.67 -8.67 5.59
N GLY A 280 -8.79 -9.02 6.87
CA GLY A 280 -7.61 -9.11 7.75
C GLY A 280 -6.71 -10.28 7.35
N VAL A 281 -5.42 -10.00 7.09
CA VAL A 281 -4.46 -10.99 6.53
C VAL A 281 -3.27 -11.29 7.45
N ASN A 282 -3.33 -10.87 8.71
CA ASN A 282 -2.31 -11.14 9.72
C ASN A 282 -2.76 -12.26 10.67
N GLU A 283 -1.85 -12.68 11.55
CA GLU A 283 -2.08 -13.74 12.54
C GLU A 283 -3.25 -13.41 13.46
N ALA A 284 -3.39 -12.14 13.85
CA ALA A 284 -4.50 -11.68 14.67
C ALA A 284 -5.86 -11.92 13.97
N ALA A 285 -5.95 -11.71 12.66
CA ALA A 285 -7.18 -11.95 11.90
C ALA A 285 -7.39 -13.43 11.56
N LEU A 286 -6.35 -14.12 11.11
CA LEU A 286 -6.45 -15.46 10.50
C LEU A 286 -6.25 -16.61 11.49
N THR A 287 -5.59 -16.37 12.62
CA THR A 287 -5.36 -17.36 13.69
C THR A 287 -6.20 -17.03 14.92
N LEU A 288 -6.24 -15.76 15.34
CA LEU A 288 -6.97 -15.32 16.54
C LEU A 288 -8.38 -14.81 16.27
N LYS A 289 -8.79 -14.75 14.99
CA LYS A 289 -10.14 -14.35 14.55
C LYS A 289 -10.58 -12.94 14.94
N PHE A 290 -9.64 -12.04 15.19
CA PHE A 290 -9.98 -10.65 15.52
C PHE A 290 -10.50 -9.88 14.30
N GLY A 291 -11.54 -9.08 14.54
CA GLY A 291 -12.08 -8.13 13.55
C GLY A 291 -12.93 -8.73 12.44
N GLN A 292 -13.21 -10.04 12.47
CA GLN A 292 -13.97 -10.74 11.43
C GLN A 292 -15.39 -10.20 11.30
N GLU A 293 -16.10 -9.99 12.42
CA GLU A 293 -17.48 -9.48 12.41
C GLU A 293 -17.58 -8.08 11.78
N GLN A 294 -16.72 -7.14 12.20
CA GLN A 294 -16.70 -5.79 11.62
C GLN A 294 -16.34 -5.84 10.13
N SER A 295 -15.39 -6.71 9.76
CA SER A 295 -14.99 -6.89 8.36
C SER A 295 -16.13 -7.46 7.51
N ASP A 296 -16.79 -8.52 7.98
CA ASP A 296 -17.88 -9.20 7.28
C ASP A 296 -19.09 -8.26 7.09
N LYS A 297 -19.37 -7.37 8.04
CA LYS A 297 -20.41 -6.35 7.90
C LYS A 297 -20.16 -5.46 6.68
N TYR A 298 -18.93 -5.01 6.49
CA TYR A 298 -18.57 -4.18 5.32
C TYR A 298 -18.48 -5.02 4.04
N ASN A 299 -17.86 -6.20 4.12
CA ASN A 299 -17.74 -7.11 2.99
C ASN A 299 -19.09 -7.53 2.44
N LEU A 300 -20.09 -7.80 3.28
CA LEU A 300 -21.42 -8.19 2.81
C LEU A 300 -22.06 -7.09 1.96
N VAL A 301 -21.95 -5.82 2.37
CA VAL A 301 -22.47 -4.69 1.58
C VAL A 301 -21.74 -4.61 0.24
N ALA A 302 -20.41 -4.68 0.26
CA ALA A 302 -19.59 -4.57 -0.94
C ALA A 302 -19.76 -5.79 -1.88
N MET A 303 -19.91 -7.00 -1.34
CA MET A 303 -20.23 -8.23 -2.10
C MET A 303 -21.57 -8.08 -2.81
N ARG A 304 -22.58 -7.50 -2.15
CA ARG A 304 -23.89 -7.28 -2.77
C ARG A 304 -23.86 -6.27 -3.90
N GLN A 305 -23.08 -5.20 -3.76
CA GLN A 305 -22.84 -4.24 -4.85
C GLN A 305 -22.14 -4.92 -6.04
N LEU A 306 -21.11 -5.71 -5.76
CA LEU A 306 -20.29 -6.33 -6.81
C LEU A 306 -21.01 -7.50 -7.52
N LEU A 307 -21.67 -8.39 -6.76
CA LEU A 307 -22.15 -9.70 -7.23
C LEU A 307 -23.68 -9.87 -7.21
N GLY A 308 -24.42 -8.96 -6.55
CA GLY A 308 -25.86 -9.09 -6.35
C GLY A 308 -26.29 -9.50 -4.93
N ASN A 309 -27.59 -9.41 -4.66
CA ASN A 309 -28.14 -9.65 -3.32
C ASN A 309 -28.06 -11.12 -2.90
N ASN A 310 -28.14 -12.04 -3.86
CA ASN A 310 -28.06 -13.48 -3.62
C ASN A 310 -26.63 -14.00 -3.83
N LEU A 311 -25.96 -14.30 -2.72
CA LEU A 311 -24.57 -14.77 -2.70
C LEU A 311 -24.43 -16.30 -2.67
N SER A 312 -25.51 -17.08 -2.87
CA SER A 312 -25.38 -18.53 -3.00
C SER A 312 -24.58 -18.89 -4.28
N LEU A 313 -23.88 -20.03 -4.23
CA LEU A 313 -22.99 -20.50 -5.29
C LEU A 313 -23.65 -20.50 -6.66
N ASP A 314 -24.84 -21.10 -6.77
CA ASP A 314 -25.57 -21.26 -8.03
C ASP A 314 -26.48 -20.07 -8.37
N ALA A 315 -26.55 -19.04 -7.52
CA ALA A 315 -27.35 -17.87 -7.82
C ALA A 315 -26.83 -17.15 -9.06
N LYS A 316 -27.76 -16.65 -9.88
CA LYS A 316 -27.44 -15.75 -10.98
C LYS A 316 -26.63 -14.56 -10.46
N THR A 317 -25.57 -14.21 -11.17
CA THR A 317 -24.75 -13.04 -10.86
C THR A 317 -25.50 -11.76 -11.25
N GLU A 318 -25.58 -10.82 -10.32
CA GLU A 318 -26.17 -9.48 -10.51
C GLU A 318 -25.11 -8.41 -10.15
N GLY A 319 -25.54 -7.21 -9.74
CA GLY A 319 -24.63 -6.12 -9.37
C GLY A 319 -23.77 -5.67 -10.55
N TRP A 320 -22.60 -5.09 -10.25
CA TRP A 320 -21.68 -4.61 -11.28
C TRP A 320 -21.23 -5.71 -12.24
N VAL A 321 -21.00 -6.92 -11.73
CA VAL A 321 -20.59 -8.04 -12.58
C VAL A 321 -21.73 -8.50 -13.46
N GLY A 322 -22.95 -8.59 -12.93
CA GLY A 322 -24.12 -8.96 -13.72
C GLY A 322 -24.43 -7.95 -14.82
N GLU A 323 -24.18 -6.66 -14.58
CA GLU A 323 -24.26 -5.62 -15.61
C GLU A 323 -23.19 -5.80 -16.69
N TYR A 324 -21.93 -6.00 -16.31
CA TYR A 324 -20.82 -6.25 -17.24
C TYR A 324 -21.06 -7.48 -18.13
N LEU A 325 -21.62 -8.55 -17.56
CA LEU A 325 -21.87 -9.79 -18.29
C LEU A 325 -23.03 -9.71 -19.30
N LYS A 326 -23.87 -8.66 -19.28
CA LYS A 326 -24.95 -8.48 -20.27
C LYS A 326 -24.42 -8.36 -21.69
N ASP A 327 -23.22 -7.80 -21.84
CA ASP A 327 -22.61 -7.51 -23.13
C ASP A 327 -21.82 -8.71 -23.70
N ASN A 328 -21.90 -9.89 -23.08
CA ASN A 328 -21.18 -11.12 -23.46
C ASN A 328 -19.68 -10.90 -23.75
N PRO A 329 -18.92 -10.39 -22.76
CA PRO A 329 -17.53 -10.01 -22.97
C PRO A 329 -16.63 -11.21 -23.18
N ASN A 330 -15.54 -11.03 -23.93
CA ASN A 330 -14.59 -12.11 -24.28
C ASN A 330 -13.97 -12.81 -23.06
N ASN A 331 -13.87 -12.13 -21.91
CA ASN A 331 -13.34 -12.69 -20.66
C ASN A 331 -14.42 -13.28 -19.74
N GLN A 332 -15.66 -13.49 -20.21
CA GLN A 332 -16.80 -13.95 -19.41
C GLN A 332 -16.50 -15.19 -18.56
N ALA A 333 -15.83 -16.20 -19.12
CA ALA A 333 -15.51 -17.43 -18.37
C ALA A 333 -14.62 -17.15 -17.15
N ARG A 334 -13.62 -16.27 -17.30
CA ARG A 334 -12.74 -15.86 -16.21
C ARG A 334 -13.49 -15.07 -15.14
N VAL A 335 -14.37 -14.16 -15.56
CA VAL A 335 -15.22 -13.39 -14.64
C VAL A 335 -16.14 -14.32 -13.86
N GLN A 336 -16.78 -15.29 -14.51
CA GLN A 336 -17.64 -16.26 -13.85
C GLN A 336 -16.87 -17.15 -12.86
N GLU A 337 -15.65 -17.58 -13.19
CA GLU A 337 -14.78 -18.32 -12.27
C GLU A 337 -14.44 -17.49 -11.02
N LEU A 338 -14.03 -16.22 -11.18
CA LEU A 338 -13.75 -15.34 -10.04
C LEU A 338 -14.99 -15.12 -9.15
N VAL A 339 -16.17 -14.98 -9.76
CA VAL A 339 -17.44 -14.87 -9.02
C VAL A 339 -17.72 -16.14 -8.24
N HIS A 340 -17.57 -17.31 -8.88
CA HIS A 340 -17.78 -18.59 -8.23
C HIS A 340 -16.82 -18.78 -7.05
N GLN A 341 -15.53 -18.52 -7.24
CA GLN A 341 -14.52 -18.58 -6.19
C GLN A 341 -14.83 -17.62 -5.03
N LEU A 342 -15.26 -16.39 -5.30
CA LEU A 342 -15.63 -15.43 -4.24
C LEU A 342 -16.87 -15.88 -3.46
N LYS A 343 -17.88 -16.43 -4.14
CA LYS A 343 -19.07 -16.99 -3.48
C LYS A 343 -18.71 -18.21 -2.64
N ALA A 344 -17.82 -19.08 -3.12
CA ALA A 344 -17.31 -20.23 -2.38
C ALA A 344 -16.53 -19.79 -1.13
N ILE A 345 -15.60 -18.85 -1.28
CA ILE A 345 -14.85 -18.26 -0.17
C ILE A 345 -15.80 -17.68 0.90
N TRP A 346 -16.84 -16.97 0.45
CA TRP A 346 -17.82 -16.37 1.35
C TRP A 346 -18.68 -17.41 2.06
N ALA A 347 -19.19 -18.42 1.34
CA ALA A 347 -20.00 -19.50 1.89
C ALA A 347 -19.22 -20.32 2.94
N ASP A 348 -17.97 -20.63 2.65
CA ASP A 348 -17.09 -21.42 3.53
C ASP A 348 -16.44 -20.57 4.63
N LYS A 349 -16.60 -19.24 4.57
CA LYS A 349 -15.84 -18.26 5.36
C LYS A 349 -14.33 -18.52 5.31
N SER A 350 -13.82 -18.96 4.16
CA SER A 350 -12.40 -19.34 4.06
C SER A 350 -11.48 -18.13 4.23
N HIS A 351 -11.97 -16.90 4.00
CA HIS A 351 -11.27 -15.65 4.29
C HIS A 351 -11.02 -15.36 5.78
N HIS A 352 -11.58 -16.17 6.69
CA HIS A 352 -11.34 -16.10 8.14
C HIS A 352 -10.14 -16.93 8.61
N ARG A 353 -9.49 -17.65 7.71
CA ARG A 353 -8.37 -18.55 7.99
C ARG A 353 -7.31 -18.41 6.91
N ASP A 354 -6.07 -18.72 7.28
CA ASP A 354 -4.95 -18.75 6.34
C ASP A 354 -5.23 -19.71 5.19
N GLY A 355 -5.60 -20.96 5.50
CA GLY A 355 -5.97 -21.95 4.49
C GLY A 355 -4.88 -22.26 3.46
N GLY A 356 -3.65 -21.79 3.65
CA GLY A 356 -2.58 -21.88 2.66
C GLY A 356 -2.52 -20.70 1.69
N GLU A 357 -3.44 -19.72 1.78
CA GLU A 357 -3.52 -18.54 0.92
C GLU A 357 -4.17 -17.34 1.66
N PRO A 358 -3.39 -16.58 2.46
CA PRO A 358 -3.90 -15.50 3.31
C PRO A 358 -4.67 -14.40 2.59
N TYR A 359 -4.37 -14.18 1.31
CA TYR A 359 -4.92 -13.09 0.50
C TYR A 359 -6.06 -13.52 -0.41
N GLN A 360 -6.56 -14.76 -0.30
CA GLN A 360 -7.42 -15.37 -1.30
C GLN A 360 -8.61 -14.48 -1.73
N ALA A 361 -9.35 -13.93 -0.76
CA ALA A 361 -10.52 -13.09 -1.03
C ALA A 361 -10.12 -11.72 -1.62
N ALA A 362 -9.13 -11.06 -1.01
CA ALA A 362 -8.70 -9.73 -1.44
C ALA A 362 -8.11 -9.77 -2.86
N GLN A 363 -7.35 -10.81 -3.19
CA GLN A 363 -6.79 -11.02 -4.53
C GLN A 363 -7.92 -11.17 -5.56
N ARG A 364 -8.93 -12.01 -5.28
CA ARG A 364 -10.03 -12.28 -6.23
C ARG A 364 -10.96 -11.10 -6.41
N VAL A 365 -11.24 -10.31 -5.36
CA VAL A 365 -11.95 -9.03 -5.48
C VAL A 365 -11.19 -8.07 -6.41
N ALA A 366 -9.88 -7.93 -6.20
CA ALA A 366 -9.05 -7.02 -6.98
C ALA A 366 -8.90 -7.46 -8.44
N MET A 367 -8.71 -8.76 -8.71
CA MET A 367 -8.70 -9.31 -10.07
C MET A 367 -10.05 -9.11 -10.74
N LEU A 368 -11.16 -9.43 -10.06
CA LEU A 368 -12.50 -9.28 -10.62
C LEU A 368 -12.82 -7.82 -10.96
N ALA A 369 -12.46 -6.88 -10.09
CA ALA A 369 -12.61 -5.46 -10.36
C ALA A 369 -11.89 -5.04 -11.64
N PHE A 370 -10.64 -5.50 -11.82
CA PHE A 370 -9.86 -5.21 -13.02
C PHE A 370 -10.51 -5.82 -14.28
N GLU A 371 -10.94 -7.08 -14.21
CA GLU A 371 -11.56 -7.81 -15.33
C GLU A 371 -12.88 -7.20 -15.83
N ILE A 372 -13.65 -6.54 -14.95
CA ILE A 372 -14.90 -5.85 -15.33
C ILE A 372 -14.71 -4.36 -15.64
N GLY A 373 -13.45 -3.90 -15.73
CA GLY A 373 -13.13 -2.52 -16.05
C GLY A 373 -13.22 -1.52 -14.89
N ALA A 374 -13.55 -1.96 -13.68
CA ALA A 374 -13.45 -1.15 -12.47
C ALA A 374 -11.97 -0.92 -12.06
N VAL A 375 -11.72 0.01 -11.14
CA VAL A 375 -10.39 0.23 -10.57
C VAL A 375 -10.26 -0.51 -9.25
N SER A 376 -9.24 -1.37 -9.14
CA SER A 376 -8.92 -2.01 -7.88
C SER A 376 -8.05 -1.09 -7.01
N CYS A 377 -8.59 -0.64 -5.88
CA CYS A 377 -7.86 0.08 -4.84
C CYS A 377 -7.63 -0.83 -3.63
N PHE A 378 -6.42 -0.85 -3.07
CA PHE A 378 -6.13 -1.70 -1.92
C PHE A 378 -5.11 -1.08 -0.95
N ASN A 379 -5.31 -1.35 0.34
CA ASN A 379 -4.50 -0.73 1.40
C ASN A 379 -4.37 -1.60 2.63
N CYS A 380 -3.37 -1.30 3.45
CA CYS A 380 -3.31 -1.68 4.85
C CYS A 380 -3.01 -0.42 5.66
N LYS A 381 -2.75 -0.53 6.97
CA LYS A 381 -2.44 0.64 7.80
C LYS A 381 -1.35 1.56 7.21
N SER A 382 -0.24 0.99 6.75
CA SER A 382 0.91 1.75 6.22
C SER A 382 1.08 1.68 4.69
N GLY A 383 0.27 0.88 3.99
CA GLY A 383 0.38 0.72 2.53
C GLY A 383 1.63 -0.03 2.04
N LYS A 384 2.47 -0.59 2.95
CA LYS A 384 3.79 -1.14 2.60
C LYS A 384 3.88 -2.67 2.68
N ASP A 385 3.58 -3.28 3.83
CA ASP A 385 3.90 -4.69 4.10
C ASP A 385 2.81 -5.62 3.55
N ARG A 386 1.61 -5.60 4.18
CA ARG A 386 0.44 -6.39 3.75
C ARG A 386 -0.02 -5.99 2.34
N THR A 387 0.00 -4.68 2.05
CA THR A 387 -0.32 -4.14 0.72
C THR A 387 0.67 -4.60 -0.34
N GLY A 388 1.97 -4.62 -0.03
CA GLY A 388 2.99 -5.10 -0.97
C GLY A 388 2.90 -6.60 -1.22
N MET A 389 2.48 -7.39 -0.23
CA MET A 389 2.24 -8.81 -0.43
C MET A 389 1.01 -9.07 -1.30
N LEU A 390 -0.10 -8.35 -1.10
CA LEU A 390 -1.26 -8.43 -1.99
C LEU A 390 -0.88 -8.05 -3.44
N ASP A 391 -0.12 -6.97 -3.61
CA ASP A 391 0.41 -6.56 -4.91
C ASP A 391 1.23 -7.67 -5.59
N ALA A 392 2.09 -8.35 -4.83
CA ALA A 392 2.86 -9.49 -5.35
C ALA A 392 1.96 -10.68 -5.74
N GLU A 393 0.96 -11.01 -4.92
CA GLU A 393 0.00 -12.08 -5.22
C GLU A 393 -0.84 -11.75 -6.47
N LEU A 394 -1.22 -10.48 -6.68
CA LEU A 394 -1.95 -10.03 -7.87
C LEU A 394 -1.10 -10.14 -9.14
N LYS A 395 0.15 -9.68 -9.08
CA LYS A 395 1.08 -9.77 -10.22
C LYS A 395 1.37 -11.21 -10.60
N ARG A 396 1.58 -12.08 -9.60
CA ARG A 396 1.78 -13.52 -9.81
C ARG A 396 0.57 -14.16 -10.49
N GLU A 397 -0.64 -13.88 -10.01
CA GLU A 397 -1.88 -14.44 -10.59
C GLU A 397 -2.13 -13.95 -12.02
N ALA A 398 -1.91 -12.65 -12.27
CA ALA A 398 -2.07 -12.07 -13.60
C ALA A 398 -1.09 -12.69 -14.62
N ILE A 399 0.16 -12.91 -14.21
CA ILE A 399 1.16 -13.58 -15.06
C ILE A 399 0.81 -15.06 -15.26
N ALA A 400 0.38 -15.79 -14.22
CA ALA A 400 0.00 -17.19 -14.35
C ALA A 400 -1.14 -17.37 -15.37
N GLN A 401 -2.15 -16.48 -15.32
CA GLN A 401 -3.24 -16.46 -16.30
C GLN A 401 -2.76 -16.13 -17.72
N HIS A 402 -1.87 -15.15 -17.86
CA HIS A 402 -1.26 -14.83 -19.15
C HIS A 402 -0.52 -16.04 -19.75
N GLN A 403 0.14 -16.83 -18.91
CA GLN A 403 0.86 -18.04 -19.32
C GLN A 403 -0.06 -19.26 -19.48
N GLY A 404 -1.39 -19.09 -19.51
CA GLY A 404 -2.35 -20.15 -19.80
C GLY A 404 -2.61 -21.12 -18.63
N ARG A 405 -2.13 -20.84 -17.42
CA ARG A 405 -2.34 -21.72 -16.24
C ARG A 405 -3.69 -21.55 -15.55
N GLY A 406 -4.52 -20.62 -16.01
CA GLY A 406 -5.82 -20.32 -15.39
C GLY A 406 -5.70 -19.66 -14.02
N LEU A 407 -6.83 -19.59 -13.31
CA LEU A 407 -6.92 -19.07 -11.94
C LEU A 407 -6.60 -20.16 -10.92
N ASN A 408 -5.80 -19.82 -9.92
CA ASN A 408 -5.52 -20.73 -8.82
C ASN A 408 -6.75 -20.98 -7.96
N GLN A 409 -6.95 -22.25 -7.62
CA GLN A 409 -8.04 -22.65 -6.74
C GLN A 409 -7.81 -22.09 -5.31
N PRO A 410 -8.84 -21.52 -4.66
CA PRO A 410 -8.70 -20.90 -3.34
C PRO A 410 -8.10 -21.84 -2.29
N GLY A 411 -7.04 -21.38 -1.61
CA GLY A 411 -6.36 -22.16 -0.55
C GLY A 411 -5.49 -23.31 -1.07
N SER A 412 -5.44 -23.54 -2.38
CA SER A 412 -4.56 -24.56 -2.93
C SER A 412 -3.09 -24.17 -2.79
N PRO A 413 -2.20 -25.14 -2.48
CA PRO A 413 -0.76 -24.91 -2.51
C PRO A 413 -0.31 -24.48 -3.90
N LEU A 414 0.66 -23.56 -3.97
CA LEU A 414 1.30 -23.22 -5.23
C LEU A 414 2.14 -24.39 -5.74
N GLU A 415 2.04 -24.66 -7.03
CA GLU A 415 2.96 -25.52 -7.77
C GLU A 415 4.35 -24.86 -7.86
N ASP A 416 5.39 -25.65 -8.11
CA ASP A 416 6.78 -25.14 -8.08
C ASP A 416 7.03 -24.02 -9.10
N VAL A 417 6.36 -24.07 -10.26
CA VAL A 417 6.40 -23.00 -11.26
C VAL A 417 5.82 -21.69 -10.73
N ASP A 418 4.69 -21.74 -10.03
CA ASP A 418 4.05 -20.55 -9.48
C ASP A 418 4.73 -20.06 -8.19
N ARG A 419 5.41 -20.94 -7.46
CA ARG A 419 6.33 -20.53 -6.38
C ARG A 419 7.52 -19.77 -6.95
N SER A 420 8.13 -20.28 -8.03
CA SER A 420 9.23 -19.59 -8.72
C SER A 420 8.78 -18.21 -9.23
N LEU A 421 7.58 -18.13 -9.82
CA LEU A 421 7.00 -16.86 -10.22
C LEU A 421 6.77 -15.91 -9.04
N LEU A 422 6.21 -16.40 -7.93
CA LEU A 422 6.02 -15.59 -6.73
C LEU A 422 7.37 -15.05 -6.20
N GLN A 423 8.41 -15.88 -6.20
CA GLN A 423 9.77 -15.47 -5.81
C GLN A 423 10.29 -14.34 -6.71
N GLN A 424 10.14 -14.46 -8.03
CA GLN A 424 10.52 -13.42 -8.99
C GLN A 424 9.77 -12.11 -8.73
N VAL A 425 8.45 -12.19 -8.50
CA VAL A 425 7.62 -11.00 -8.23
C VAL A 425 7.98 -10.35 -6.89
N LEU A 426 8.30 -11.13 -5.85
CA LEU A 426 8.70 -10.58 -4.56
C LEU A 426 10.00 -9.79 -4.65
N MET A 427 10.96 -10.29 -5.43
CA MET A 427 12.28 -9.67 -5.60
C MET A 427 12.26 -8.52 -6.61
N ASN A 428 11.50 -8.68 -7.70
CA ASN A 428 11.56 -7.80 -8.87
C ASN A 428 10.23 -7.08 -9.15
N GLY A 429 9.27 -7.08 -8.21
CA GLY A 429 7.97 -6.40 -8.37
C GLY A 429 7.93 -4.96 -7.88
N GLY A 430 9.04 -4.41 -7.39
CA GLY A 430 9.17 -3.01 -6.96
C GLY A 430 8.76 -2.71 -5.50
N ASN A 431 8.38 -3.74 -4.74
CA ASN A 431 7.88 -3.57 -3.36
C ASN A 431 8.98 -3.18 -2.36
N LEU A 432 10.21 -3.63 -2.59
CA LEU A 432 11.37 -3.33 -1.72
C LEU A 432 11.73 -1.83 -1.81
N GLU A 433 11.61 -1.25 -3.01
CA GLU A 433 11.82 0.16 -3.30
C GLU A 433 10.75 1.02 -2.62
N ILE A 434 9.47 0.64 -2.67
CA ILE A 434 8.41 1.33 -1.93
C ILE A 434 8.70 1.29 -0.42
N GLN A 435 9.14 0.16 0.12
CA GLN A 435 9.49 0.06 1.55
C GLN A 435 10.67 0.98 1.90
N LYS A 436 11.66 1.11 1.01
CA LYS A 436 12.78 2.03 1.14
C LYS A 436 12.32 3.49 1.13
N TYR A 437 11.46 3.91 0.20
CA TYR A 437 10.86 5.25 0.21
C TYR A 437 10.10 5.54 1.51
N ASN A 438 9.45 4.53 2.09
CA ASN A 438 8.62 4.70 3.27
C ASN A 438 9.38 4.66 4.60
N THR A 439 10.52 3.98 4.67
CA THR A 439 11.20 3.70 5.94
C THR A 439 12.69 4.00 5.95
N GLY A 440 13.26 4.29 4.78
CA GLY A 440 14.69 4.45 4.52
C GLY A 440 15.42 3.13 4.22
N ALA A 441 14.75 1.98 4.29
CA ALA A 441 15.33 0.67 3.99
C ALA A 441 14.34 -0.29 3.33
N PRO A 442 14.79 -1.21 2.46
CA PRO A 442 13.95 -2.28 1.95
C PRO A 442 13.66 -3.33 3.03
N GLY A 443 12.49 -3.98 2.95
CA GLY A 443 12.12 -5.11 3.77
C GLY A 443 10.63 -5.17 4.11
N ASN A 444 10.06 -6.37 4.02
CA ASN A 444 8.66 -6.64 4.30
C ASN A 444 8.46 -7.32 5.66
N LYS A 445 7.65 -6.71 6.54
CA LYS A 445 7.33 -7.27 7.88
C LYS A 445 6.42 -8.50 7.84
N VAL A 446 5.80 -8.81 6.71
CA VAL A 446 5.04 -10.05 6.50
C VAL A 446 5.98 -11.26 6.59
N MET A 447 7.23 -11.12 6.16
CA MET A 447 8.26 -12.15 6.26
C MET A 447 8.78 -12.22 7.69
N LYS A 448 8.02 -12.84 8.59
CA LYS A 448 8.39 -13.02 10.01
C LYS A 448 8.11 -14.45 10.43
N SER A 449 8.90 -14.92 11.39
CA SER A 449 8.68 -16.20 12.05
C SER A 449 8.20 -15.95 13.47
N LEU A 450 6.99 -16.42 13.77
CA LEU A 450 6.37 -16.40 15.08
C LEU A 450 6.22 -17.85 15.59
N PRO A 451 6.65 -18.15 16.82
CA PRO A 451 6.41 -19.47 17.40
C PRO A 451 4.91 -19.81 17.38
N PHE A 452 4.56 -20.97 16.80
CA PHE A 452 3.21 -21.56 16.81
C PHE A 452 2.07 -20.75 16.14
N MET A 453 2.36 -19.61 15.51
CA MET A 453 1.35 -18.76 14.83
C MET A 453 1.82 -18.33 13.44
N ASN A 454 2.70 -19.11 12.81
CA ASN A 454 3.16 -18.80 11.45
C ASN A 454 2.02 -18.94 10.45
N LEU A 455 1.83 -17.90 9.63
CA LEU A 455 1.05 -18.00 8.41
C LEU A 455 1.85 -18.73 7.32
N SER A 456 1.14 -19.19 6.29
CA SER A 456 1.64 -20.04 5.22
C SER A 456 2.68 -19.39 4.30
N TYR A 457 3.04 -18.12 4.50
CA TYR A 457 3.97 -17.38 3.63
C TYR A 457 5.28 -18.10 3.36
N ALA A 458 5.94 -18.65 4.39
CA ALA A 458 7.22 -19.35 4.21
C ALA A 458 7.06 -20.59 3.32
N LYS A 459 5.95 -21.33 3.50
CA LYS A 459 5.62 -22.50 2.69
C LYS A 459 5.26 -22.11 1.25
N ARG A 460 4.48 -21.03 1.07
CA ARG A 460 4.11 -20.51 -0.26
C ARG A 460 5.32 -20.04 -1.06
N ILE A 461 6.30 -19.40 -0.40
CA ILE A 461 7.53 -18.95 -1.05
C ILE A 461 8.45 -20.14 -1.33
N GLY A 462 8.61 -21.05 -0.37
CA GLY A 462 9.37 -22.30 -0.55
C GLY A 462 10.89 -22.11 -0.73
N ASN A 463 11.40 -20.89 -0.63
CA ASN A 463 12.82 -20.56 -0.78
C ASN A 463 13.31 -19.68 0.40
N PRO A 464 14.17 -20.20 1.29
CA PRO A 464 14.70 -19.46 2.44
C PRO A 464 15.53 -18.22 2.08
N GLU A 465 16.26 -18.26 0.96
CA GLU A 465 17.08 -17.11 0.53
C GLU A 465 16.19 -15.95 0.10
N VAL A 466 15.22 -16.21 -0.77
CA VAL A 466 14.21 -15.22 -1.20
C VAL A 466 13.42 -14.69 0.00
N TRP A 467 13.09 -15.55 0.96
CA TRP A 467 12.46 -15.14 2.21
C TRP A 467 13.30 -14.12 2.98
N MET A 468 14.59 -14.40 3.19
CA MET A 468 15.50 -13.51 3.91
C MET A 468 15.72 -12.19 3.16
N GLN A 469 15.93 -12.25 1.85
CA GLN A 469 16.10 -11.06 1.01
C GLN A 469 14.85 -10.18 1.03
N THR A 470 13.66 -10.79 0.94
CA THR A 470 12.37 -10.06 1.00
C THR A 470 12.09 -9.50 2.40
N GLN A 471 12.47 -10.22 3.46
CA GLN A 471 12.38 -9.72 4.84
C GLN A 471 13.23 -8.45 5.00
N GLY A 472 14.42 -8.43 4.38
CA GLY A 472 15.34 -7.30 4.39
C GLY A 472 15.57 -6.73 5.79
N LEU A 473 15.60 -5.40 5.90
CA LEU A 473 15.85 -4.69 7.16
C LEU A 473 14.57 -4.37 7.95
N SER A 474 13.44 -5.00 7.60
CA SER A 474 12.12 -4.72 8.20
C SER A 474 12.06 -4.95 9.71
N SER A 475 12.89 -5.85 10.24
CA SER A 475 13.02 -6.11 11.68
C SER A 475 13.82 -5.03 12.43
N ILE A 476 14.50 -4.14 11.70
CA ILE A 476 15.34 -3.07 12.21
C ILE A 476 14.62 -1.73 12.11
N VAL A 477 13.98 -1.45 10.96
CA VAL A 477 13.35 -0.16 10.71
C VAL A 477 11.93 -0.08 11.28
N LYS A 478 11.73 0.87 12.19
CA LYS A 478 10.39 1.26 12.67
C LYS A 478 9.82 2.34 11.76
N SER A 479 8.57 2.08 11.35
CA SER A 479 7.65 2.99 10.64
C SER A 479 6.84 3.76 11.66
#